data_AF-A0A413I9K4-F1
#
_entry.id   AF-A0A413I9K4-F1
#
_cell.length_a   1.000
_cell.length_b   1.000
_cell.length_c   1.000
_cell.angle_alpha   90.00
_cell.angle_beta   90.00
_cell.angle_gamma   90.00
#
_symmetry.space_group_name_H-M   'P 1'
#
loop_
_entity.id
_entity.type
_entity.pdbx_description
1 polymer ?
#
loop_
_entity_poly.entity_id
_entity_poly.type
_entity_poly.pdbx_seq_one_letter_code
_entity_poly.pdbx_strand_id
1 'polypeptide(L)'
;MPTKGLVIQQGKKVKEGPLNEYERLNLVIYADSLECTTCALNHIDSWQSVIEYAKHYNNQLNLSFIFSSMKNKQYAIELFLTHKMFDCPILLDTLGEFEKLNPHLPKNRALHTFLLDENNNVILVGNPLHNKKIKEMFYRIVEDRLGKPE
;
A
#
# COMPACT_ATOMS: atom_id res chain seq x y z
N MET A 1 9.29 2.30 6.26
CA MET A 1 8.47 3.19 5.41
C MET A 1 9.22 4.47 5.09
N PRO A 2 8.90 5.15 3.98
CA PRO A 2 9.40 6.49 3.70
C PRO A 2 8.88 7.45 4.77
N THR A 3 9.71 8.39 5.20
CA THR A 3 9.32 9.41 6.19
C THR A 3 9.05 10.76 5.55
N LYS A 4 9.27 10.88 4.24
CA LYS A 4 8.92 12.04 3.43
C LYS A 4 8.18 11.58 2.19
N GLY A 5 7.13 12.30 1.83
CA GLY A 5 6.37 12.03 0.62
C GLY A 5 5.19 12.96 0.48
N LEU A 6 4.55 12.94 -0.69
CA LEU A 6 3.29 13.63 -0.85
C LEU A 6 2.17 12.64 -0.54
N VAL A 7 1.45 12.85 0.57
CA VAL A 7 0.26 12.06 0.89
C VAL A 7 -0.97 12.71 0.26
N ILE A 8 -1.71 11.91 -0.52
CA ILE A 8 -2.95 12.32 -1.17
C ILE A 8 -4.07 11.42 -0.67
N GLN A 9 -5.15 12.03 -0.21
CA GLN A 9 -6.37 11.32 0.18
C GLN A 9 -7.57 12.08 -0.38
N GLN A 10 -8.47 11.37 -1.07
CA GLN A 10 -9.66 11.96 -1.71
C GLN A 10 -9.31 13.23 -2.51
N GLY A 11 -8.23 13.17 -3.30
CA GLY A 11 -7.79 14.29 -4.14
C GLY A 11 -7.12 15.47 -3.42
N LYS A 12 -6.98 15.43 -2.10
CA LYS A 12 -6.40 16.52 -1.30
C LYS A 12 -5.03 16.12 -0.77
N LYS A 13 -4.11 17.08 -0.77
CA LYS A 13 -2.84 16.97 -0.04
C LYS A 13 -3.14 16.99 1.45
N VAL A 14 -2.77 15.93 2.16
CA VAL A 14 -2.93 15.84 3.61
C VAL A 14 -1.56 15.87 4.26
N LYS A 15 -1.48 16.41 5.48
CA LYS A 15 -0.23 16.33 6.26
C LYS A 15 0.07 14.86 6.55
N GLU A 16 1.34 14.49 6.49
CA GLU A 16 1.80 13.17 6.89
C GLU A 16 1.30 12.85 8.30
N GLY A 17 0.37 11.89 8.41
CA GLY A 17 0.19 11.12 9.63
C GLY A 17 1.27 10.04 9.70
N PRO A 18 1.54 9.43 10.87
CA PRO A 18 2.48 8.32 10.94
C PRO A 18 1.98 7.19 10.04
N LEU A 19 2.62 6.98 8.88
CA LEU A 19 2.38 5.82 8.00
C LEU A 19 2.69 4.49 8.69
N ASN A 20 3.41 4.58 9.82
CA ASN A 20 3.69 3.52 10.75
C ASN A 20 3.16 3.93 12.13
N GLU A 21 1.91 3.58 12.41
CA GLU A 21 1.55 3.34 13.80
C GLU A 21 2.06 1.93 14.11
N TYR A 22 3.16 1.85 14.88
CA TYR A 22 3.57 0.60 15.52
C TYR A 22 2.34 -0.01 16.23
N GLU A 23 2.34 -1.34 16.44
CA GLU A 23 1.23 -2.08 17.11
C GLU A 23 0.08 -2.55 16.20
N ARG A 24 0.23 -2.54 14.87
CA ARG A 24 -0.81 -3.01 13.92
C ARG A 24 -0.24 -3.85 12.79
N LEU A 25 -1.05 -4.74 12.22
CA LEU A 25 -0.74 -5.36 10.93
C LEU A 25 -0.82 -4.29 9.83
N ASN A 26 0.12 -4.31 8.89
CA ASN A 26 0.14 -3.35 7.78
C ASN A 26 0.39 -4.06 6.45
N LEU A 27 -0.59 -4.04 5.55
CA LEU A 27 -0.44 -4.49 4.18
C LEU A 27 0.11 -3.34 3.34
N VAL A 28 1.35 -3.48 2.90
CA VAL A 28 2.09 -2.50 2.11
C VAL A 28 1.97 -2.86 0.65
N ILE A 29 1.47 -1.94 -0.15
CA ILE A 29 1.31 -2.07 -1.59
C ILE A 29 2.26 -1.07 -2.24
N TYR A 30 3.34 -1.57 -2.83
CA TYR A 30 4.35 -0.75 -3.47
C TYR A 30 4.28 -0.88 -5.00
N ALA A 31 4.29 0.25 -5.69
CA ALA A 31 4.48 0.33 -7.13
C ALA A 31 5.76 1.12 -7.42
N ASP A 32 6.70 0.49 -8.13
CA ASP A 32 7.98 1.09 -8.46
C ASP A 32 7.88 2.16 -9.56
N SER A 33 8.98 2.89 -9.78
CA SER A 33 9.04 3.96 -10.78
C SER A 33 9.07 3.47 -12.24
N LEU A 34 9.27 2.16 -12.46
CA LEU A 34 9.30 1.51 -13.77
C LEU A 34 7.91 1.07 -14.21
N GLU A 35 7.01 0.81 -13.27
CA GLU A 35 5.60 0.67 -13.52
C GLU A 35 5.03 2.01 -14.01
N CYS A 36 4.15 1.95 -15.01
CA CYS A 36 3.40 3.14 -15.37
C CYS A 36 2.50 3.46 -14.19
N THR A 37 2.82 4.53 -13.45
CA THR A 37 2.06 4.93 -12.26
C THR A 37 0.57 5.08 -12.59
N THR A 38 0.23 5.55 -13.80
CA THR A 38 -1.15 5.59 -14.28
C THR A 38 -1.79 4.21 -14.44
N CYS A 39 -1.05 3.18 -14.87
CA CYS A 39 -1.56 1.80 -14.93
C CYS A 39 -1.81 1.23 -13.53
N ALA A 40 -0.85 1.40 -12.61
CA ALA A 40 -1.00 0.95 -11.23
C ALA A 40 -2.20 1.62 -10.54
N LEU A 41 -2.38 2.93 -10.79
CA LEU A 41 -3.52 3.70 -10.32
C LEU A 41 -4.84 3.35 -11.01
N ASN A 42 -4.85 2.95 -12.28
CA ASN A 42 -6.06 2.46 -12.96
C ASN A 42 -6.60 1.18 -12.33
N HIS A 43 -5.73 0.35 -11.74
CA HIS A 43 -6.12 -0.86 -11.05
C HIS A 43 -6.34 -0.66 -9.55
N ILE A 44 -6.30 0.57 -9.04
CA ILE A 44 -6.42 0.82 -7.60
C ILE A 44 -7.76 0.34 -7.03
N ASP A 45 -8.83 0.43 -7.83
CA ASP A 45 -10.17 -0.02 -7.45
C ASP A 45 -10.24 -1.55 -7.24
N SER A 46 -9.27 -2.32 -7.77
CA SER A 46 -9.21 -3.77 -7.54
C SER A 46 -8.90 -4.14 -6.08
N TRP A 47 -8.36 -3.20 -5.30
CA TRP A 47 -8.11 -3.36 -3.88
C TRP A 47 -9.36 -3.16 -3.01
N GLN A 48 -10.49 -2.72 -3.59
CA GLN A 48 -11.70 -2.38 -2.83
C GLN A 48 -12.15 -3.50 -1.87
N SER A 49 -12.15 -4.75 -2.35
CA SER A 49 -12.52 -5.90 -1.49
C SER A 49 -11.57 -6.14 -0.31
N VAL A 50 -10.28 -5.85 -0.46
CA VAL A 50 -9.29 -5.96 0.60
C VAL A 50 -9.41 -4.79 1.59
N ILE A 51 -9.72 -3.60 1.07
CA ILE A 51 -10.01 -2.40 1.87
C ILE A 51 -11.25 -2.62 2.72
N GLU A 52 -12.33 -3.12 2.13
CA GLU A 52 -13.57 -3.46 2.85
C GLU A 52 -13.31 -4.51 3.92
N TYR A 53 -12.61 -5.59 3.59
CA TYR A 53 -12.20 -6.60 4.57
C TYR A 53 -11.40 -6.00 5.75
N ALA A 54 -10.45 -5.11 5.48
CA ALA A 54 -9.65 -4.46 6.51
C ALA A 54 -10.48 -3.54 7.43
N LYS A 55 -11.56 -2.94 6.94
CA LYS A 55 -12.47 -2.10 7.75
C LYS A 55 -13.15 -2.87 8.88
N HIS A 56 -13.30 -4.18 8.79
CA HIS A 56 -13.87 -5.01 9.86
C HIS A 56 -12.95 -5.13 11.09
N TYR A 57 -11.68 -4.71 11.00
CA TYR A 57 -10.68 -4.91 12.05
C TYR A 57 -10.45 -3.69 12.95
N ASN A 58 -11.34 -2.69 12.95
CA ASN A 58 -11.26 -1.51 13.82
C ASN A 58 -9.86 -0.87 13.84
N ASN A 59 -9.27 -0.67 12.66
CA ASN A 59 -7.91 -0.14 12.45
C ASN A 59 -6.75 -1.04 12.92
N GLN A 60 -6.96 -2.33 13.18
CA GLN A 60 -5.86 -3.27 13.49
C GLN A 60 -5.17 -3.83 12.24
N LEU A 61 -5.81 -3.71 11.07
CA LEU A 61 -5.24 -4.02 9.76
C LEU A 61 -5.20 -2.74 8.91
N ASN A 62 -4.01 -2.18 8.72
CA ASN A 62 -3.77 -1.02 7.89
C ASN A 62 -3.39 -1.41 6.46
N LEU A 63 -3.74 -0.55 5.49
CA LEU A 63 -3.29 -0.66 4.10
C LEU A 63 -2.48 0.59 3.74
N SER A 64 -1.22 0.40 3.35
CA SER A 64 -0.30 1.48 2.97
C SER A 64 0.00 1.41 1.48
N PHE A 65 -0.57 2.35 0.71
CA PHE A 65 -0.32 2.46 -0.72
C PHE A 65 0.85 3.41 -0.99
N ILE A 66 1.91 2.91 -1.61
CA ILE A 66 3.14 3.66 -1.90
C ILE A 66 3.41 3.58 -3.40
N PHE A 67 3.36 4.70 -4.09
CA PHE A 67 3.70 4.79 -5.51
C PHE A 67 4.95 5.63 -5.67
N SER A 68 6.01 5.02 -6.20
CA SER A 68 7.18 5.76 -6.64
C SER A 68 6.87 6.45 -7.97
N SER A 69 7.19 7.73 -8.06
CA SER A 69 6.99 8.50 -9.28
C SER A 69 8.23 9.31 -9.61
N MET A 70 8.56 9.35 -10.91
CA MET A 70 9.45 10.37 -11.44
C MET A 70 8.83 11.76 -11.27
N LYS A 71 9.66 12.77 -10.96
CA LYS A 71 9.19 14.15 -10.67
C LYS A 71 8.32 14.75 -11.78
N ASN A 72 8.58 14.41 -13.03
CA ASN A 72 7.85 14.93 -14.20
C ASN A 72 6.42 14.35 -14.36
N LYS A 73 6.04 13.32 -13.60
CA LYS A 73 4.69 12.71 -13.66
C LYS A 73 3.79 13.10 -12.48
N GLN A 74 4.32 13.81 -11.49
CA GLN A 74 3.62 14.12 -10.24
C GLN A 74 2.27 14.81 -10.47
N TYR A 75 2.23 15.87 -11.30
CA TYR A 75 0.99 16.62 -11.56
C TYR A 75 -0.12 15.75 -12.19
N ALA A 76 0.24 14.87 -13.14
CA ALA A 76 -0.71 13.98 -13.78
C ALA A 76 -1.30 12.96 -12.79
N ILE A 77 -0.49 12.49 -11.85
CA ILE A 77 -0.92 11.58 -10.78
C ILE A 77 -1.83 12.31 -9.79
N GLU A 78 -1.46 13.52 -9.35
CA GLU A 78 -2.30 14.35 -8.48
C GLU A 78 -3.68 14.60 -9.09
N LEU A 79 -3.72 14.95 -10.39
CA LEU A 79 -4.97 15.15 -11.12
C LEU A 79 -5.81 13.85 -11.20
N PHE A 80 -5.16 12.73 -11.51
CA PHE A 80 -5.83 11.42 -11.56
C PHE A 80 -6.48 11.07 -10.22
N LEU A 81 -5.73 11.24 -9.13
CA LEU A 81 -6.21 10.94 -7.77
C LEU A 81 -7.30 11.91 -7.29
N THR A 82 -7.36 13.11 -7.86
CA THR A 82 -8.44 14.08 -7.58
C THR A 82 -9.78 13.63 -8.14
N HIS A 83 -9.77 12.88 -9.24
CA HIS A 83 -10.99 12.38 -9.89
C HIS A 83 -11.37 10.95 -9.46
N LYS A 84 -10.61 10.34 -8.55
CA LYS A 84 -10.89 9.01 -8.01
C LYS A 84 -11.51 9.10 -6.62
N MET A 85 -12.60 8.38 -6.41
CA MET A 85 -13.24 8.20 -5.09
C MET A 85 -12.55 7.07 -4.32
N PHE A 86 -11.25 7.19 -4.10
CA PHE A 86 -10.46 6.21 -3.36
C PHE A 86 -10.20 6.73 -1.94
N ASP A 87 -10.72 6.01 -0.95
CA ASP A 87 -10.76 6.48 0.44
C ASP A 87 -9.46 6.25 1.23
N CYS A 88 -8.60 5.35 0.77
CA CYS A 88 -7.32 5.09 1.43
C CYS A 88 -6.28 6.17 1.05
N PRO A 89 -5.46 6.62 2.01
CA PRO A 89 -4.38 7.55 1.72
C PRO A 89 -3.33 6.88 0.82
N ILE A 90 -2.82 7.65 -0.12
CA ILE A 90 -1.76 7.24 -1.05
C ILE A 90 -0.52 8.08 -0.81
N LEU A 91 0.60 7.43 -0.54
CA LEU A 91 1.90 8.04 -0.50
C LEU A 91 2.52 8.07 -1.90
N LEU A 92 2.76 9.26 -2.43
CA LEU A 92 3.62 9.44 -3.60
C LEU A 92 5.06 9.68 -3.15
N ASP A 93 5.91 8.68 -3.35
CA ASP A 93 7.34 8.74 -3.09
C ASP A 93 8.06 9.40 -4.28
N THR A 94 8.13 10.73 -4.25
CA THR A 94 8.76 11.54 -5.30
C THR A 94 10.29 11.63 -5.19
N LEU A 95 10.85 11.13 -4.09
CA LEU A 95 12.29 11.16 -3.81
C LEU A 95 12.96 9.78 -3.93
N GLY A 96 12.16 8.73 -4.16
CA GLY A 96 12.63 7.34 -4.22
C GLY A 96 13.15 6.84 -2.87
N GLU A 97 12.63 7.37 -1.76
CA GLU A 97 13.05 6.97 -0.42
C GLU A 97 12.72 5.50 -0.12
N PHE A 98 11.61 4.97 -0.64
CA PHE A 98 11.20 3.59 -0.37
C PHE A 98 12.26 2.59 -0.85
N GLU A 99 12.75 2.74 -2.09
CA GLU A 99 13.81 1.84 -2.62
C GLU A 99 15.14 2.05 -1.91
N LYS A 100 15.50 3.31 -1.61
CA LYS A 100 16.75 3.64 -0.90
C LYS A 100 16.82 3.03 0.49
N LEU A 101 15.71 3.02 1.21
CA LEU A 101 15.61 2.43 2.54
C LEU A 101 15.56 0.90 2.50
N ASN A 102 15.16 0.31 1.37
CA ASN A 102 14.99 -1.13 1.21
C ASN A 102 15.82 -1.65 0.01
N PRO A 103 17.16 -1.63 0.09
CA PRO A 103 18.04 -2.00 -1.03
C PRO A 103 17.91 -3.47 -1.47
N HIS A 104 17.27 -4.31 -0.65
CA HIS A 104 17.02 -5.72 -0.93
C HIS A 104 15.66 -5.99 -1.60
N LEU A 105 14.93 -4.94 -2.00
CA LEU A 105 13.65 -5.11 -2.69
C LEU A 105 13.81 -6.03 -3.92
N PRO A 106 12.95 -7.05 -4.07
CA PRO A 106 13.00 -7.92 -5.23
C PRO A 106 12.78 -7.11 -6.52
N LYS A 107 13.47 -7.45 -7.61
CA LYS A 107 13.19 -6.85 -8.94
C LYS A 107 11.83 -7.28 -9.52
N ASN A 108 11.29 -8.41 -9.03
CA ASN A 108 10.01 -8.92 -9.50
C ASN A 108 8.86 -8.18 -8.80
N ARG A 109 8.14 -7.34 -9.56
CA ARG A 109 6.99 -6.55 -9.09
C ARG A 109 5.86 -7.36 -8.47
N ALA A 110 5.71 -8.64 -8.83
CA ALA A 110 4.73 -9.52 -8.17
C ALA A 110 5.01 -9.72 -6.66
N LEU A 111 6.22 -9.37 -6.20
CA LEU A 111 6.69 -9.44 -4.82
C LEU A 111 6.70 -8.06 -4.13
N HIS A 112 6.15 -7.01 -4.74
CA HIS A 112 6.07 -5.65 -4.16
C HIS A 112 4.82 -5.44 -3.30
N THR A 113 4.36 -6.50 -2.64
CA THR A 113 3.30 -6.44 -1.65
C THR A 113 3.76 -7.19 -0.42
N PHE A 114 3.65 -6.55 0.74
CA PHE A 114 4.22 -7.04 1.99
C PHE A 114 3.18 -6.94 3.10
N LEU A 115 2.87 -8.04 3.79
CA LEU A 115 2.18 -7.95 5.07
C LEU A 115 3.25 -7.82 6.15
N LEU A 116 3.16 -6.74 6.92
CA LEU A 116 4.00 -6.48 8.07
C LEU A 116 3.26 -6.81 9.37
N ASP A 117 3.99 -7.31 10.34
CA ASP A 117 3.52 -7.43 11.72
C ASP A 117 3.63 -6.07 12.47
N GLU A 118 3.14 -6.07 13.69
CA GLU A 118 3.16 -4.95 14.63
C GLU A 118 4.56 -4.37 14.92
N ASN A 119 5.61 -5.16 14.66
CA ASN A 119 7.02 -4.81 14.84
C ASN A 119 7.70 -4.42 13.52
N ASN A 120 6.94 -4.28 12.42
CA ASN A 120 7.40 -4.05 11.05
C ASN A 120 8.20 -5.21 10.43
N ASN A 121 8.09 -6.43 10.93
CA ASN A 121 8.68 -7.59 10.28
C ASN A 121 7.81 -8.01 9.10
N VAL A 122 8.43 -8.35 7.97
CA VAL A 122 7.73 -8.93 6.81
C VAL A 122 7.30 -10.36 7.14
N ILE A 123 6.00 -10.60 7.22
CA ILE A 123 5.41 -11.92 7.51
C ILE A 123 4.74 -12.58 6.30
N LEU A 124 4.47 -11.81 5.23
CA LEU A 124 4.04 -12.33 3.94
C LEU A 124 4.57 -11.46 2.81
N VAL A 125 4.98 -12.08 1.70
CA VAL A 125 5.38 -11.39 0.47
C VAL A 125 4.54 -11.90 -0.70
N GLY A 126 4.00 -10.98 -1.50
CA GLY A 126 3.26 -11.25 -2.72
C GLY A 126 1.89 -10.57 -2.77
N ASN A 127 1.38 -10.37 -3.98
CA ASN A 127 0.09 -9.69 -4.19
C ASN A 127 -1.11 -10.67 -4.09
N PRO A 128 -2.03 -10.51 -3.11
CA PRO A 128 -3.19 -11.38 -2.93
C PRO A 128 -4.27 -11.23 -4.02
N LEU A 129 -4.21 -10.18 -4.85
CA LEU A 129 -5.14 -10.01 -5.98
C LEU A 129 -4.76 -10.88 -7.19
N HIS A 130 -3.51 -11.28 -7.31
CA HIS A 130 -3.00 -11.98 -8.50
C HIS A 130 -2.59 -13.44 -8.24
N ASN A 131 -2.46 -13.86 -6.98
CA ASN A 131 -2.05 -15.21 -6.64
C ASN A 131 -2.97 -15.82 -5.59
N LYS A 132 -3.70 -16.88 -5.96
CA LYS A 132 -4.66 -17.59 -5.09
C LYS A 132 -4.04 -18.11 -3.79
N LYS A 133 -2.82 -18.66 -3.85
CA LYS A 133 -2.14 -19.18 -2.67
C LYS A 133 -1.74 -18.04 -1.72
N ILE A 134 -1.26 -16.92 -2.26
CA ILE A 134 -0.95 -15.74 -1.45
C ILE A 134 -2.22 -15.15 -0.85
N LYS A 135 -3.32 -15.11 -1.61
CA LYS A 135 -4.64 -14.70 -1.12
C LYS A 135 -5.08 -15.52 0.09
N GLU A 136 -5.05 -16.84 -0.02
CA GLU A 136 -5.40 -17.76 1.07
C GLU A 136 -4.49 -17.57 2.30
N MET A 137 -3.18 -17.41 2.08
CA MET A 137 -2.23 -17.15 3.16
C MET A 137 -2.48 -15.80 3.85
N PHE A 138 -2.78 -14.74 3.09
CA PHE A 138 -3.09 -13.42 3.63
C PHE A 138 -4.27 -13.48 4.60
N TYR A 139 -5.42 -14.00 4.16
CA TYR A 139 -6.60 -14.09 5.02
C TYR A 139 -6.37 -14.97 6.24
N ARG A 140 -5.71 -16.13 6.07
CA ARG A 140 -5.38 -17.01 7.20
C ARG A 140 -4.51 -16.30 8.24
N ILE A 141 -3.44 -15.63 7.81
CA ILE A 141 -2.53 -14.93 8.74
C ILE A 141 -3.27 -13.81 9.49
N VAL A 142 -4.09 -13.02 8.78
CA VAL A 142 -4.87 -11.94 9.40
C VAL A 142 -5.86 -12.51 10.41
N GLU A 143 -6.62 -13.55 10.04
CA GLU A 143 -7.59 -14.18 10.93
C GLU A 143 -6.94 -14.85 12.15
N ASP A 144 -5.78 -15.50 11.98
CA ASP A 144 -5.03 -16.11 13.07
C ASP A 144 -4.52 -15.06 14.08
N ARG A 145 -4.21 -13.85 13.60
CA ARG A 145 -3.65 -12.74 14.41
C ARG A 145 -4.73 -11.88 15.06
N LEU A 146 -5.81 -11.60 14.34
CA LEU A 146 -6.82 -10.60 14.72
C LEU A 146 -8.22 -11.21 14.98
N GLY A 147 -8.39 -12.50 14.73
CA GLY A 147 -9.69 -13.15 14.72
C GLY A 147 -10.41 -13.04 13.38
N LYS A 148 -11.51 -13.78 13.24
CA LYS A 148 -12.39 -13.64 12.07
C LYS A 148 -13.12 -12.29 12.14
N PRO A 149 -13.32 -11.63 11.00
CA PRO A 149 -14.09 -10.39 10.99
C PRO A 149 -15.54 -10.69 11.42
N GLU A 150 -16.13 -9.77 12.18
CA GLU A 150 -17.57 -9.79 12.51
C GLU A 150 -18.44 -9.51 11.27
#